data_AF-A0A835KP51-F1
#
_entry.id   AF-A0A835KP51-F1
#
_cell.length_a   1.000
_cell.length_b   1.000
_cell.length_c   1.000
_cell.angle_alpha   90.00
_cell.angle_beta   90.00
_cell.angle_gamma   90.00
#
_symmetry.space_group_name_H-M   'P 1'
#
loop_
_entity.id
_entity.type
_entity.pdbx_description
1 polymer ?
#
loop_
_entity_poly.entity_id
_entity_poly.type
_entity_poly.pdbx_seq_one_letter_code
_entity_poly.pdbx_strand_id
1 'polypeptide(L)'
;MGTWVHDIECHPGQGAKLARAAGTYAKIIKLRKAGQSRWLGRRPIVRGVAMNPVDHPHGGGEGRTKGGRPSVSPWGKPTKAGFRAVVGVGKRII
;
A
#
# COMPACT_ATOMS: atom_id res chain seq x y z
N MET A 1 19.25 15.42 4.74
CA MET A 1 17.82 15.22 4.41
C MET A 1 17.45 16.25 3.37
N GLY A 2 17.00 15.85 2.17
CA GLY A 2 16.60 16.81 1.13
C GLY A 2 17.27 16.68 -0.23
N THR A 3 18.16 15.71 -0.44
CA THR A 3 18.78 15.48 -1.77
C THR A 3 17.79 14.81 -2.71
N TRP A 4 17.72 15.31 -3.94
CA TRP A 4 17.02 14.67 -5.05
C TRP A 4 17.97 13.70 -5.72
N VAL A 5 17.51 12.47 -5.91
CA VAL A 5 18.31 11.38 -6.43
C VAL A 5 17.52 10.73 -7.55
N HIS A 6 18.13 10.65 -8.71
CA HIS A 6 17.60 9.95 -9.88
C HIS A 6 18.48 8.73 -10.09
N ASP A 7 18.04 7.81 -10.95
CA ASP A 7 18.84 6.65 -11.30
C ASP A 7 19.31 5.90 -10.03
N ILE A 8 18.34 5.62 -9.17
CA ILE A 8 18.62 5.12 -7.84
C ILE A 8 18.90 3.63 -7.97
N GLU A 9 20.18 3.29 -7.82
CA GLU A 9 20.61 1.94 -7.59
C GLU A 9 20.15 1.47 -6.22
N CYS A 10 19.52 0.30 -6.18
CA CYS A 10 19.19 -0.32 -4.91
C CYS A 10 20.42 -0.95 -4.23
N HIS A 11 21.51 -1.28 -4.97
CA HIS A 11 22.78 -1.85 -4.46
C HIS A 11 24.00 -1.37 -5.27
N PRO A 12 25.18 -1.18 -4.63
CA PRO A 12 26.37 -0.63 -5.29
C PRO A 12 26.87 -1.45 -6.48
N GLY A 13 27.14 -0.78 -7.60
CA GLY A 13 27.72 -1.38 -8.82
C GLY A 13 26.70 -2.12 -9.70
N GLN A 14 25.40 -2.08 -9.34
CA GLN A 14 24.34 -2.85 -10.02
C GLN A 14 23.60 -2.05 -11.10
N GLY A 15 23.77 -0.73 -11.10
CA GLY A 15 23.00 0.18 -11.93
C GLY A 15 21.59 0.44 -11.37
N ALA A 16 21.03 1.57 -11.78
CA ALA A 16 19.78 2.09 -11.27
C ALA A 16 18.57 1.22 -11.56
N LYS A 17 17.56 1.29 -10.68
CA LYS A 17 16.32 0.53 -10.81
C LYS A 17 15.08 1.35 -10.50
N LEU A 18 15.19 2.31 -9.59
CA LEU A 18 14.13 3.25 -9.24
C LEU A 18 14.47 4.60 -9.83
N ALA A 19 13.44 5.38 -10.16
CA ALA A 19 13.64 6.70 -10.75
C ALA A 19 14.54 6.68 -12.01
N ARG A 20 14.31 5.70 -12.90
CA ARG A 20 15.05 5.48 -14.16
C ARG A 20 14.41 6.08 -15.41
N ALA A 21 13.09 6.18 -15.42
CA ALA A 21 12.40 6.73 -16.57
C ALA A 21 12.80 8.21 -16.72
N ALA A 22 12.89 8.70 -17.95
CA ALA A 22 13.30 10.08 -18.22
C ALA A 22 12.54 11.06 -17.30
N GLY A 23 13.30 11.84 -16.53
CA GLY A 23 12.77 12.82 -15.59
C GLY A 23 12.27 12.28 -14.23
N THR A 24 12.46 11.00 -13.89
CA THR A 24 12.05 10.46 -12.57
C THR A 24 13.16 10.57 -11.52
N TYR A 25 12.80 10.94 -10.27
CA TYR A 25 13.67 11.05 -9.09
C TYR A 25 12.93 10.64 -7.82
N ALA A 26 13.67 10.25 -6.79
CA ALA A 26 13.17 10.13 -5.42
C ALA A 26 13.83 11.14 -4.48
N LYS A 27 13.15 11.39 -3.37
CA LYS A 27 13.56 12.30 -2.31
C LYS A 27 13.62 11.56 -0.99
N ILE A 28 14.66 11.83 -0.23
CA ILE A 28 14.81 11.28 1.12
C ILE A 28 13.89 12.07 2.07
N ILE A 29 12.86 11.42 2.64
CA ILE A 29 11.86 12.04 3.53
C ILE A 29 11.68 11.29 4.87
N LYS A 30 11.35 12.04 5.94
CA LYS A 30 10.91 11.55 7.26
C LYS A 30 9.60 12.26 7.66
N LEU A 31 8.51 11.51 7.89
CA LEU A 31 7.22 12.07 8.34
C LEU A 31 7.18 12.14 9.87
N ARG A 32 6.85 13.31 10.43
CA ARG A 32 6.92 13.65 11.86
C ARG A 32 5.55 13.83 12.52
N LYS A 33 4.51 14.31 11.80
CA LYS A 33 3.15 14.54 12.35
C LYS A 33 2.05 14.21 11.35
N ALA A 34 0.85 13.88 11.83
CA ALA A 34 -0.33 13.57 10.99
C ALA A 34 -0.65 14.69 9.97
N GLY A 35 -0.45 15.95 10.37
CA GLY A 35 -0.59 17.10 9.48
C GLY A 35 0.31 17.04 8.24
N GLN A 36 1.51 16.44 8.32
CA GLN A 36 2.39 16.28 7.15
C GLN A 36 1.82 15.30 6.12
N SER A 37 1.13 14.24 6.55
CA SER A 37 0.41 13.35 5.62
C SER A 37 -0.77 14.07 4.96
N ARG A 38 -1.46 14.97 5.69
CA ARG A 38 -2.52 15.81 5.12
C ARG A 38 -1.98 16.79 4.07
N TRP A 39 -0.80 17.37 4.30
CA TRP A 39 -0.12 18.23 3.33
C TRP A 39 0.32 17.47 2.07
N LEU A 40 0.60 16.17 2.18
CA LEU A 40 0.85 15.27 1.03
C LEU A 40 -0.46 14.79 0.34
N GLY A 41 -1.62 15.39 0.63
CA GLY A 41 -2.91 15.06 0.04
C GLY A 41 -3.53 13.74 0.51
N ARG A 42 -2.90 13.06 1.47
CA ARG A 42 -3.39 11.77 1.98
C ARG A 42 -4.49 12.01 3.01
N ARG A 43 -5.72 11.64 2.66
CA ARG A 43 -6.85 11.62 3.59
C ARG A 43 -6.68 10.47 4.60
N PRO A 44 -7.17 10.63 5.84
CA PRO A 44 -7.18 9.52 6.79
C PRO A 44 -8.02 8.37 6.23
N ILE A 45 -7.49 7.16 6.31
CA ILE A 45 -8.18 5.95 5.86
C ILE A 45 -8.81 5.29 7.07
N VAL A 46 -10.13 5.08 7.02
CA VAL A 46 -10.89 4.39 8.07
C VAL A 46 -10.69 2.88 7.91
N ARG A 47 -10.46 2.18 9.02
CA ARG A 47 -10.29 0.71 9.02
C ARG A 47 -11.64 0.02 8.85
N GLY A 48 -11.71 -1.06 8.07
CA GLY A 48 -12.95 -1.82 7.83
C GLY A 48 -13.64 -2.34 9.09
N VAL A 49 -12.89 -2.67 10.15
CA VAL A 49 -13.43 -3.12 11.45
C VAL A 49 -14.23 -2.02 12.18
N ALA A 50 -13.98 -0.75 11.87
CA ALA A 50 -14.70 0.36 12.47
C ALA A 50 -15.99 0.74 11.69
N MET A 51 -16.30 0.03 10.61
CA MET A 51 -17.43 0.31 9.72
C MET A 51 -18.63 -0.59 10.06
N ASN A 52 -19.81 -0.29 9.49
CA ASN A 52 -20.98 -1.16 9.60
C ASN A 52 -20.85 -2.41 8.71
N PRO A 53 -21.58 -3.51 8.99
CA PRO A 53 -21.57 -4.71 8.14
C PRO A 53 -21.89 -4.47 6.67
N VAL A 54 -22.73 -3.46 6.38
CA VAL A 54 -23.11 -3.07 5.01
C VAL A 54 -21.99 -2.37 4.26
N ASP A 55 -21.12 -1.64 4.99
CA ASP A 55 -20.11 -0.76 4.40
C ASP A 55 -18.78 -1.49 4.16
N HIS A 56 -18.48 -2.52 4.95
CA HIS A 56 -17.26 -3.29 4.81
C HIS A 56 -17.46 -4.75 5.22
N PRO A 57 -16.83 -5.72 4.53
CA PRO A 57 -16.84 -7.13 4.93
C PRO A 57 -16.24 -7.44 6.32
N HIS A 58 -15.69 -6.43 7.00
CA HIS A 58 -15.13 -6.53 8.35
C HIS A 58 -15.95 -5.75 9.39
N GLY A 59 -17.03 -5.10 8.97
CA GLY A 59 -17.83 -4.25 9.83
C GLY A 59 -18.81 -5.02 10.72
N GLY A 60 -19.17 -4.39 11.84
CA GLY A 60 -20.11 -4.87 12.86
C GLY A 60 -19.59 -5.94 13.83
N GLY A 61 -20.53 -6.48 14.62
CA GLY A 61 -20.27 -7.27 15.82
C GLY A 61 -20.26 -6.40 17.09
N GLU A 62 -20.42 -7.03 18.26
CA GLU A 62 -20.31 -6.32 19.54
C GLU A 62 -18.84 -6.07 19.88
N GLY A 63 -18.47 -4.82 20.18
CA GLY A 63 -17.08 -4.44 20.44
C GLY A 63 -16.18 -4.50 19.20
N ARG A 64 -14.86 -4.50 19.40
CA ARG A 64 -13.86 -4.52 18.31
C ARG A 64 -13.55 -5.95 17.85
N THR A 65 -14.48 -6.55 17.11
CA THR A 65 -14.33 -7.93 16.61
C THR A 65 -13.94 -7.95 15.12
N LYS A 66 -13.31 -9.05 14.66
CA LYS A 66 -12.96 -9.27 13.24
C LYS A 66 -13.91 -10.25 12.54
N GLY A 67 -14.97 -10.67 13.22
CA GLY A 67 -16.00 -11.58 12.72
C GLY A 67 -15.50 -12.93 12.15
N GLY A 68 -14.28 -13.36 12.51
CA GLY A 68 -13.66 -14.61 12.01
C GLY A 68 -13.31 -14.63 10.52
N ARG A 69 -13.49 -13.52 9.80
CA ARG A 69 -13.32 -13.46 8.34
C ARG A 69 -11.85 -13.21 7.92
N PRO A 70 -11.41 -13.74 6.78
CA PRO A 70 -10.09 -13.41 6.22
C PRO A 70 -10.00 -11.91 5.90
N SER A 71 -8.77 -11.36 5.89
CA SER A 71 -8.56 -9.95 5.55
C SER A 71 -8.80 -9.72 4.06
N VAL A 72 -9.82 -8.93 3.76
CA VAL A 72 -10.27 -8.58 2.42
C VAL A 72 -10.35 -7.07 2.24
N SER A 73 -10.32 -6.65 0.98
CA SER A 73 -10.66 -5.30 0.54
C SER A 73 -12.15 -5.02 0.73
N PRO A 74 -12.62 -3.77 0.60
CA PRO A 74 -14.05 -3.44 0.67
C PRO A 74 -14.92 -4.24 -0.30
N TRP A 75 -14.35 -4.75 -1.39
CA TRP A 75 -15.02 -5.56 -2.42
C TRP A 75 -14.75 -7.06 -2.30
N GLY A 76 -14.29 -7.53 -1.13
CA GLY A 76 -14.11 -8.96 -0.88
C GLY A 76 -12.85 -9.59 -1.47
N LYS A 77 -12.03 -8.87 -2.26
CA LYS A 77 -10.73 -9.39 -2.74
C LYS A 77 -9.80 -9.63 -1.56
N PRO A 78 -9.20 -10.83 -1.39
CA PRO A 78 -8.24 -11.10 -0.33
C PRO A 78 -7.04 -10.13 -0.39
N THR A 79 -6.61 -9.62 0.75
CA THR A 79 -5.46 -8.67 0.84
C THR A 79 -4.25 -9.28 1.53
N LYS A 80 -4.36 -10.53 1.96
CA LYS A 80 -3.32 -11.32 2.63
C LYS A 80 -3.16 -12.66 1.91
N ALA A 81 -2.17 -13.46 2.32
CA ALA A 81 -1.85 -14.75 1.72
C ALA A 81 -1.44 -14.68 0.22
N GLY A 82 -0.80 -13.57 -0.21
CA GLY A 82 -0.17 -13.49 -1.54
C GLY A 82 -1.12 -13.28 -2.72
N PHE A 83 -2.38 -12.90 -2.47
CA PHE A 83 -3.36 -12.65 -3.52
C PHE A 83 -2.89 -11.59 -4.53
N ARG A 84 -2.74 -12.01 -5.79
CA ARG A 84 -2.32 -11.14 -6.90
C ARG A 84 -3.56 -10.71 -7.68
N ALA A 85 -3.92 -9.43 -7.58
CA ALA A 85 -5.13 -8.89 -8.19
C ALA A 85 -5.17 -8.96 -9.73
N VAL A 86 -4.03 -9.23 -10.38
CA VAL A 86 -3.88 -9.38 -11.82
C VAL A 86 -3.23 -10.74 -12.08
N VAL A 87 -4.01 -11.71 -12.57
CA VAL A 87 -3.48 -12.94 -13.15
C VAL A 87 -3.84 -12.88 -14.63
N GLY A 88 -2.88 -12.45 -15.44
CA GLY A 88 -3.02 -12.37 -16.89
C GLY A 88 -1.64 -12.46 -17.52
N VAL A 89 -1.37 -13.65 -18.06
CA VAL A 89 -0.28 -14.04 -18.99
C VAL A 89 1.16 -13.89 -18.48
N GLY A 90 1.83 -15.02 -18.20
CA GLY A 90 3.31 -15.05 -18.17
C GLY A 90 3.99 -15.68 -16.95
N LYS A 91 3.29 -16.39 -16.06
CA LYS A 91 3.97 -17.27 -15.09
C LYS A 91 3.50 -18.71 -15.32
N ARG A 92 4.10 -19.34 -16.33
CA ARG A 92 4.19 -20.80 -16.37
C ARG A 92 5.02 -21.22 -15.15
N ILE A 93 4.42 -22.07 -14.34
CA ILE A 93 5.07 -22.81 -13.26
C ILE A 93 5.92 -23.89 -13.96
N ILE A 94 7.23 -23.84 -13.75
CA ILE A 94 8.03 -25.06 -13.54
C ILE A 94 8.15 -25.24 -12.03
#